data_AF-A0A1V9KBY9-F1
#
_entry.id   AF-A0A1V9KBY9-F1
#
_cell.length_a   1.000
_cell.length_b   1.000
_cell.length_c   1.000
_cell.angle_alpha   90.00
_cell.angle_beta   90.00
_cell.angle_gamma   90.00
#
_symmetry.space_group_name_H-M   'P 1'
#
loop_
_entity.id
_entity.type
_entity.pdbx_description
1 polymer ?
#
loop_
_entity_poly.entity_id
_entity_poly.type
_entity_poly.pdbx_seq_one_letter_code
_entity_poly.pdbx_strand_id
1 'polypeptide(L)'
;MSAGTHTLPPTPATDGERATPSPRSSGTAVVALARFEARELLLQIPVLLFLAVYVAYTAWTLFSGREGMDEFPVLQDVDRSTQSAPLLLAIALFVGVNRAVLRSRRQSTDRHFDVLVMEPWRRTLAHALSVLPFVAITALVVGFEFTWAALKPGAVGHGSPAELAVGPLVVLLAGVLGVLLARLIPVGFVAPPFVIGAYAVTILVSASTQGAHWVTWLGPVVSDAGADPFPSDLLGRPAAWHALYLIGLTGLLLCLAVRLSGGRTRLLAAVAVVAAAATGLGVAGQSPGDSAALTAARVKASVTPQKVQVCIEHGRSTYCAFPEWAGRTADWADIVDRIQSRAGGSAGGERLTVRQRIDARYGLQSDALVTPSGTPGIVTVGTRWGGNRTPEFAVGVASVLVAGDEKSAGEACDARMVTTMWLALSTQPDPMQSLRDVRLDDSTKGSAYVLAPTGSLYMTAQQTTVVRELLAKPHYSVAAKVKAHWTELASPKTPTTRVAELLGVPVGGKGTPADSGSGSCVR
;
A
#
# COMPACT_ATOMS: atom_id res chain seq x y z
N MET A 1 84.77 40.10 51.87
CA MET A 1 83.78 39.18 51.25
C MET A 1 82.40 39.68 51.64
N SER A 2 81.77 40.47 50.78
CA SER A 2 80.43 41.04 51.00
C SER A 2 79.41 40.19 50.25
N ALA A 3 78.49 39.57 50.98
CA ALA A 3 77.39 38.81 50.39
C ALA A 3 76.23 39.77 50.09
N GLY A 4 76.06 40.12 48.81
CA GLY A 4 74.92 40.90 48.33
C GLY A 4 73.70 40.00 48.14
N THR A 5 72.63 40.28 48.88
CA THR A 5 71.33 39.62 48.76
C THR A 5 70.56 40.25 47.60
N HIS A 6 70.55 39.59 46.43
CA HIS A 6 69.68 39.98 45.32
C HIS A 6 68.26 39.49 45.56
N THR A 7 67.35 40.42 45.85
CA THR A 7 65.90 40.19 45.89
C THR A 7 65.36 40.28 44.46
N LEU A 8 64.86 39.17 43.91
CA LEU A 8 64.12 39.16 42.65
C LEU A 8 62.69 39.70 42.88
N PRO A 9 62.16 40.58 42.00
CA PRO A 9 60.80 41.06 42.10
C PRO A 9 59.78 39.94 41.76
N PRO A 10 58.61 39.91 42.41
CA PRO A 10 57.58 38.91 42.13
C PRO A 10 57.00 39.10 40.73
N THR A 11 57.02 38.03 39.94
CA THR A 11 56.33 37.92 38.67
C THR A 11 54.84 38.19 38.88
N PRO A 12 54.21 39.15 38.17
CA PRO A 12 52.77 39.34 38.26
C PRO A 12 52.08 38.08 37.73
N ALA A 13 51.26 37.46 38.59
CA ALA A 13 50.32 36.43 38.16
C ALA A 13 49.37 37.08 37.15
N THR A 14 49.51 36.72 35.88
CA THR A 14 48.44 36.92 34.90
C THR A 14 47.25 36.10 35.37
N ASP A 15 46.27 36.78 35.96
CA ASP A 15 44.93 36.27 36.16
C ASP A 15 44.37 35.88 34.79
N GLY A 16 44.54 34.60 34.45
CA GLY A 16 43.86 33.97 33.34
C GLY A 16 42.37 34.01 33.61
N GLU A 17 41.72 35.03 33.07
CA GLU A 17 40.28 35.16 32.99
C GLU A 17 39.71 33.82 32.47
N ARG A 18 39.09 33.04 33.37
CA ARG A 18 38.36 31.83 33.00
C ARG A 18 37.20 32.28 32.14
N ALA A 19 37.39 32.27 30.83
CA ALA A 19 36.34 32.42 29.85
C ALA A 19 35.23 31.41 30.19
N THR A 20 34.12 31.92 30.73
CA THR A 20 32.92 31.13 30.93
C THR A 20 32.46 30.67 29.55
N PRO A 21 32.32 29.35 29.29
CA PRO A 21 31.98 28.87 27.96
C PRO A 21 30.60 29.42 27.57
N SER A 22 30.59 30.27 26.53
CA SER A 22 29.38 30.91 26.03
C SER A 22 28.36 29.85 25.59
N PRO A 23 27.05 29.97 25.92
CA PRO A 23 26.02 29.00 25.54
C PRO A 23 25.98 28.67 24.04
N ARG A 24 26.35 29.65 23.19
CA ARG A 24 26.47 29.53 21.73
C ARG A 24 27.54 28.53 21.24
N SER A 25 28.63 28.31 21.99
CA SER A 25 29.65 27.33 21.60
C SER A 25 29.19 25.89 21.84
N SER A 26 28.33 25.69 22.85
CA SER A 26 27.86 24.37 23.27
C SER A 26 26.86 23.72 22.30
N GLY A 27 25.98 24.52 21.66
CA GLY A 27 25.05 24.03 20.65
C GLY A 27 25.75 23.71 19.33
N THR A 28 26.72 24.53 18.93
CA THR A 28 27.53 24.33 17.74
C THR A 28 28.35 23.03 17.83
N ALA A 29 28.89 22.70 19.00
CA ALA A 29 29.59 21.45 19.24
C ALA A 29 28.69 20.20 19.09
N VAL A 30 27.44 20.26 19.58
CA VAL A 30 26.45 19.17 19.41
C VAL A 30 26.12 18.96 17.94
N VAL A 31 25.87 20.04 17.20
CA VAL A 31 25.57 19.96 15.76
C VAL A 31 26.77 19.46 14.96
N ALA A 32 27.99 19.91 15.30
CA ALA A 32 29.22 19.44 14.67
C ALA A 32 29.41 17.93 14.87
N LEU A 33 29.22 17.44 16.12
CA LEU A 33 29.27 16.01 16.39
C LEU A 33 28.16 15.24 15.68
N ALA A 34 26.92 15.76 15.67
CA ALA A 34 25.80 15.12 14.97
C ALA A 34 26.08 14.98 13.47
N ARG A 35 26.67 16.00 12.83
CA ARG A 35 27.08 15.93 11.42
C ARG A 35 28.19 14.92 11.18
N PHE A 36 29.19 14.88 12.06
CA PHE A 36 30.26 13.89 12.00
C PHE A 36 29.69 12.46 12.11
N GLU A 37 28.84 12.22 13.12
CA GLU A 37 28.25 10.90 13.33
C GLU A 37 27.27 10.52 12.21
N ALA A 38 26.53 11.46 11.64
CA ALA A 38 25.67 11.19 10.49
C ALA A 38 26.47 10.73 9.27
N ARG A 39 27.62 11.38 9.00
CA ARG A 39 28.54 10.99 7.94
C ARG A 39 29.12 9.61 8.20
N GLU A 40 29.59 9.35 9.42
CA GLU A 40 30.12 8.05 9.80
C GLU A 40 29.09 6.94 9.69
N LEU A 41 27.84 7.19 10.10
CA LEU A 41 26.73 6.25 9.94
C LEU A 41 26.48 5.94 8.47
N LEU A 42 26.47 6.95 7.60
CA LEU A 42 26.29 6.76 6.16
C LEU A 42 27.39 5.89 5.54
N LEU A 43 28.62 5.99 6.05
CA LEU A 43 29.76 5.21 5.56
C LEU A 43 29.80 3.78 6.11
N GLN A 44 28.94 3.41 7.06
CA GLN A 44 28.85 2.02 7.50
C GLN A 44 28.21 1.17 6.40
N ILE A 45 28.90 0.10 6.01
CA ILE A 45 28.46 -0.82 4.94
C ILE A 45 26.98 -1.23 5.09
N PRO A 46 26.47 -1.64 6.28
CA PRO A 46 25.06 -1.98 6.41
C PRO A 46 24.12 -0.80 6.13
N VAL A 47 24.39 0.38 6.67
CA VAL A 47 23.52 1.56 6.50
C VAL A 47 23.49 1.99 5.04
N LEU A 48 24.66 2.07 4.40
CA LEU A 48 24.77 2.41 2.98
C LEU A 48 24.03 1.40 2.10
N LEU A 49 24.24 0.10 2.35
CA LEU A 49 23.61 -0.98 1.59
C LEU A 49 22.09 -0.94 1.73
N PHE A 50 21.55 -0.86 2.96
CA PHE A 50 20.11 -0.85 3.17
C PHE A 50 19.46 0.44 2.67
N LEU A 51 20.15 1.59 2.73
CA LEU A 51 19.69 2.82 2.10
C LEU A 51 19.64 2.67 0.56
N ALA A 52 20.70 2.13 -0.04
CA ALA A 52 20.76 1.89 -1.47
C ALA A 52 19.68 0.90 -1.93
N VAL A 53 19.47 -0.19 -1.18
CA VAL A 53 18.40 -1.17 -1.45
C VAL A 53 17.04 -0.52 -1.32
N TYR A 54 16.79 0.29 -0.29
CA TYR A 54 15.51 1.00 -0.12
C TYR A 54 15.22 1.94 -1.31
N VAL A 55 16.18 2.77 -1.70
CA VAL A 55 16.03 3.70 -2.83
C VAL A 55 15.91 2.94 -4.15
N ALA A 56 16.75 1.92 -4.38
CA ALA A 56 16.71 1.12 -5.59
C ALA A 56 15.42 0.31 -5.71
N TYR A 57 14.92 -0.26 -4.62
CA TYR A 57 13.64 -0.96 -4.57
C TYR A 57 12.50 0.01 -4.90
N THR A 58 12.48 1.20 -4.28
CA THR A 58 11.47 2.21 -4.57
C THR A 58 11.52 2.62 -6.04
N ALA A 59 12.70 2.96 -6.56
CA ALA A 59 12.88 3.30 -7.97
C ALA A 59 12.44 2.15 -8.89
N TRP A 60 12.85 0.92 -8.59
CA TRP A 60 12.41 -0.26 -9.33
C TRP A 60 10.90 -0.36 -9.36
N THR A 61 10.21 -0.29 -8.22
CA THR A 61 8.73 -0.36 -8.18
C THR A 61 8.02 0.77 -8.92
N LEU A 62 8.65 1.95 -9.03
CA LEU A 62 8.11 3.09 -9.76
C LEU A 62 8.28 2.95 -11.28
N PHE A 63 9.40 2.38 -11.73
CA PHE A 63 9.79 2.33 -13.15
C PHE A 63 9.58 0.98 -13.83
N SER A 64 9.50 -0.13 -13.09
CA SER A 64 9.33 -1.47 -13.67
C SER A 64 7.95 -1.69 -14.28
N GLY A 65 7.04 -0.72 -14.15
CA GLY A 65 5.61 -0.92 -14.37
C GLY A 65 5.07 -1.88 -13.31
N ARG A 66 3.94 -1.55 -12.70
CA ARG A 66 3.10 -2.61 -12.13
C ARG A 66 2.40 -3.25 -13.32
N GLU A 67 3.09 -4.16 -14.01
CA GLU A 67 2.36 -5.12 -14.84
C GLU A 67 1.44 -5.91 -13.90
N GLY A 68 0.17 -6.01 -14.29
CA GLY A 68 -0.79 -6.84 -13.60
C GLY A 68 -1.80 -6.06 -12.77
N MET A 69 -3.06 -6.27 -13.16
CA MET A 69 -4.27 -5.91 -12.44
C MET A 69 -4.69 -4.44 -12.54
N ASP A 70 -3.98 -3.45 -11.98
CA ASP A 70 -4.49 -2.06 -11.85
C ASP A 70 -3.47 -0.99 -12.31
N GLU A 71 -3.80 -0.24 -13.35
CA GLU A 71 -2.89 0.77 -13.93
C GLU A 71 -2.97 2.12 -13.20
N PHE A 72 -4.14 2.43 -12.63
CA PHE A 72 -4.43 3.74 -12.08
C PHE A 72 -4.46 3.77 -10.55
N PRO A 73 -3.58 4.56 -9.90
CA PRO A 73 -3.39 4.49 -8.45
C PRO A 73 -4.58 5.06 -7.66
N VAL A 74 -4.78 4.53 -6.45
CA VAL A 74 -5.70 5.06 -5.44
C VAL A 74 -4.87 5.62 -4.28
N LEU A 75 -4.95 6.92 -4.03
CA LEU A 75 -3.94 7.63 -3.24
C LEU A 75 -3.89 7.22 -1.76
N GLN A 76 -5.02 6.86 -1.16
CA GLN A 76 -5.12 6.32 0.20
C GLN A 76 -4.61 4.87 0.36
N ASP A 77 -4.26 4.21 -0.74
CA ASP A 77 -3.56 2.92 -0.70
C ASP A 77 -2.06 3.13 -0.88
N VAL A 78 -1.70 4.10 -1.73
CA VAL A 78 -0.31 4.51 -1.96
C VAL A 78 0.32 4.99 -0.66
N ASP A 79 -0.31 5.91 0.07
CA ASP A 79 0.24 6.42 1.34
C ASP A 79 0.46 5.31 2.39
N ARG A 80 -0.48 4.36 2.53
CA ARG A 80 -0.36 3.19 3.39
C ARG A 80 0.78 2.27 2.96
N SER A 81 0.96 2.08 1.65
CA SER A 81 2.01 1.22 1.11
C SER A 81 3.43 1.74 1.39
N THR A 82 3.59 3.06 1.60
CA THR A 82 4.90 3.69 1.86
C THR A 82 5.49 3.36 3.24
N GLN A 83 4.72 2.76 4.15
CA GLN A 83 5.13 2.55 5.55
C GLN A 83 6.14 1.42 5.74
N SER A 84 6.04 0.36 4.93
CA SER A 84 6.78 -0.89 5.17
C SER A 84 8.23 -0.84 4.68
N ALA A 85 8.48 -0.26 3.50
CA ALA A 85 9.82 -0.25 2.89
C ALA A 85 10.90 0.43 3.76
N PRO A 86 10.62 1.56 4.46
CA PRO A 86 11.58 2.19 5.38
C PRO A 86 12.05 1.33 6.56
N LEU A 87 11.33 0.25 6.91
CA LEU A 87 11.73 -0.62 8.04
C LEU A 87 13.12 -1.23 7.86
N LEU A 88 13.50 -1.58 6.63
CA LEU A 88 14.82 -2.15 6.35
C LEU A 88 15.94 -1.17 6.71
N LEU A 89 15.78 0.09 6.31
CA LEU A 89 16.69 1.17 6.69
C LEU A 89 16.64 1.44 8.20
N ALA A 90 15.46 1.42 8.81
CA ALA A 90 15.28 1.63 10.24
C ALA A 90 16.05 0.59 11.08
N ILE A 91 16.03 -0.69 10.70
CA ILE A 91 16.79 -1.76 11.36
C ILE A 91 18.30 -1.51 11.25
N ALA A 92 18.79 -1.16 10.05
CA ALA A 92 20.20 -0.87 9.83
C ALA A 92 20.67 0.32 10.66
N LEU A 93 19.86 1.39 10.74
CA LEU A 93 20.13 2.56 11.55
C LEU A 93 20.09 2.27 13.04
N PHE A 94 19.13 1.49 13.52
CA PHE A 94 19.08 1.05 14.92
C PHE A 94 20.40 0.39 15.33
N VAL A 95 20.90 -0.57 14.53
CA VAL A 95 22.17 -1.26 14.79
C VAL A 95 23.37 -0.31 14.66
N GLY A 96 23.41 0.51 13.60
CA GLY A 96 24.51 1.43 13.33
C GLY A 96 24.66 2.52 14.39
N VAL A 97 23.54 3.11 14.84
CA VAL A 97 23.50 4.13 15.89
C VAL A 97 23.88 3.53 17.24
N ASN A 98 23.35 2.36 17.60
CA ASN A 98 23.76 1.65 18.81
C ASN A 98 25.29 1.42 18.81
N ARG A 99 25.83 0.98 17.67
CA ARG A 99 27.27 0.80 17.52
C ARG A 99 28.05 2.11 17.60
N ALA A 100 27.55 3.21 17.04
CA ALA A 100 28.21 4.51 17.09
C ALA A 100 28.28 5.05 18.54
N VAL A 101 27.19 4.95 19.29
CA VAL A 101 27.14 5.37 20.71
C VAL A 101 28.13 4.57 21.57
N LEU A 102 28.33 3.28 21.27
CA LEU A 102 29.29 2.43 21.96
C LEU A 102 30.72 2.51 21.40
N ARG A 103 30.99 3.34 20.38
CA ARG A 103 32.31 3.41 19.72
C ARG A 103 33.43 3.75 20.72
N SER A 104 33.22 4.76 21.55
CA SER A 104 34.25 5.21 22.50
C SER A 104 34.58 4.17 23.57
N ARG A 105 33.56 3.42 24.04
CA ARG A 105 33.71 2.27 24.93
C ARG A 105 34.53 1.15 24.28
N ARG A 106 34.17 0.77 23.04
CA ARG A 106 34.82 -0.32 22.30
C ARG A 106 36.28 -0.02 21.95
N GLN A 107 36.61 1.25 21.75
CA GLN A 107 37.96 1.69 21.40
C GLN A 107 38.76 2.15 22.63
N SER A 108 38.22 1.99 23.85
CA SER A 108 38.85 2.45 25.10
C SER A 108 39.21 3.95 25.11
N THR A 109 38.51 4.77 24.32
CA THR A 109 38.73 6.21 24.22
C THR A 109 37.88 7.03 25.18
N ASP A 110 37.00 6.41 25.97
CA ASP A 110 36.15 7.08 26.96
C ASP A 110 36.95 8.00 27.91
N ARG A 111 38.11 7.55 28.41
CA ARG A 111 38.98 8.33 29.31
C ARG A 111 39.52 9.62 28.68
N HIS A 112 39.64 9.68 27.35
CA HIS A 112 40.06 10.88 26.64
C HIS A 112 38.90 11.88 26.48
N PHE A 113 37.66 11.37 26.42
CA PHE A 113 36.46 12.21 26.41
C PHE A 113 36.10 12.75 27.79
N ASP A 114 36.50 12.08 28.87
CA ASP A 114 36.35 12.58 30.24
C ASP A 114 37.17 13.86 30.50
N VAL A 115 38.18 14.12 29.66
CA VAL A 115 39.02 15.34 29.70
C VAL A 115 38.49 16.42 28.74
N LEU A 116 37.56 16.09 27.82
CA LEU A 116 37.05 16.98 26.77
C LEU A 116 35.71 17.65 27.13
N VAL A 117 35.50 18.82 26.53
CA VAL A 117 34.59 19.95 26.84
C VAL A 117 33.06 19.64 26.82
N MET A 118 32.61 18.43 26.46
CA MET A 118 31.19 18.17 26.21
C MET A 118 30.54 17.16 27.17
N GLU A 119 29.51 17.63 27.88
CA GLU A 119 28.75 16.84 28.85
C GLU A 119 28.14 15.56 28.22
N PRO A 120 28.09 14.42 28.94
CA PRO A 120 27.65 13.14 28.38
C PRO A 120 26.25 13.14 27.75
N TRP A 121 25.32 13.93 28.30
CA TRP A 121 23.95 14.05 27.76
C TRP A 121 23.90 14.82 26.43
N ARG A 122 24.82 15.76 26.20
CA ARG A 122 24.95 16.49 24.93
C ARG A 122 25.46 15.58 23.82
N ARG A 123 26.35 14.64 24.15
CA ARG A 123 26.80 13.57 23.23
C ARG A 123 25.64 12.64 22.85
N THR A 124 24.80 12.25 23.82
CA THR A 124 23.59 11.47 23.54
C THR A 124 22.63 12.21 22.61
N LEU A 125 22.44 13.52 22.82
CA LEU A 125 21.64 14.34 21.93
C LEU A 125 22.25 14.42 20.51
N ALA A 126 23.57 14.54 20.39
CA ALA A 126 24.24 14.55 19.09
C ALA A 126 24.02 13.25 18.30
N HIS A 127 24.09 12.07 18.95
CA HIS A 127 23.80 10.79 18.29
C HIS A 127 22.31 10.62 17.93
N ALA A 128 21.39 11.23 18.66
CA ALA A 128 19.99 11.26 18.25
C ALA A 128 19.79 12.17 17.02
N LEU A 129 20.42 13.35 17.02
CA LEU A 129 20.36 14.31 15.91
C LEU A 129 21.04 13.79 14.63
N SER A 130 22.02 12.89 14.73
CA SER A 130 22.67 12.30 13.55
C SER A 130 21.74 11.43 12.69
N VAL A 131 20.56 11.08 13.20
CA VAL A 131 19.53 10.30 12.48
C VAL A 131 18.68 11.19 11.56
N LEU A 132 18.59 12.50 11.85
CA LEU A 132 17.71 13.42 11.12
C LEU A 132 17.95 13.46 9.60
N PRO A 133 19.18 13.40 9.07
CA PRO A 133 19.40 13.32 7.61
C PRO A 133 18.72 12.10 6.98
N PHE A 134 18.72 10.95 7.65
CA PHE A 134 18.07 9.75 7.15
C PHE A 134 16.55 9.86 7.21
N VAL A 135 16.00 10.47 8.27
CA VAL A 135 14.57 10.80 8.36
C VAL A 135 14.14 11.71 7.21
N ALA A 136 14.95 12.73 6.91
CA ALA A 136 14.70 13.64 5.79
C ALA A 136 14.77 12.92 4.44
N ILE A 137 15.76 12.05 4.22
CA ILE A 137 15.84 11.23 3.00
C ILE A 137 14.62 10.32 2.87
N THR A 138 14.20 9.63 3.94
CA THR A 138 12.99 8.81 3.93
C THR A 138 11.75 9.65 3.61
N ALA A 139 11.61 10.84 4.20
CA ALA A 139 10.50 11.74 3.89
C ALA A 139 10.50 12.20 2.42
N LEU A 140 11.68 12.44 1.84
CA LEU A 140 11.81 12.78 0.42
C LEU A 140 11.45 11.60 -0.48
N VAL A 141 11.89 10.38 -0.15
CA VAL A 141 11.56 9.18 -0.93
C VAL A 141 10.05 8.90 -0.88
N VAL A 142 9.45 8.91 0.31
CA VAL A 142 7.99 8.75 0.49
C VAL A 142 7.20 9.85 -0.22
N GLY A 143 7.62 11.11 -0.07
CA GLY A 143 6.99 12.24 -0.74
C GLY A 143 7.10 12.15 -2.26
N PHE A 144 8.25 11.71 -2.79
CA PHE A 144 8.45 11.48 -4.22
C PHE A 144 7.57 10.34 -4.74
N GLU A 145 7.53 9.20 -4.04
CA GLU A 145 6.70 8.04 -4.39
C GLU A 145 5.21 8.42 -4.46
N PHE A 146 4.70 9.11 -3.43
CA PHE A 146 3.31 9.57 -3.39
C PHE A 146 3.01 10.60 -4.48
N THR A 147 3.90 11.59 -4.67
CA THR A 147 3.72 12.63 -5.70
C THR A 147 3.75 12.02 -7.09
N TRP A 148 4.65 11.07 -7.35
CA TRP A 148 4.72 10.36 -8.62
C TRP A 148 3.42 9.62 -8.92
N ALA A 149 2.85 8.93 -7.91
CA ALA A 149 1.55 8.28 -8.05
C ALA A 149 0.40 9.27 -8.27
N ALA A 150 0.38 10.39 -7.53
CA ALA A 150 -0.63 11.44 -7.66
C ALA A 150 -0.60 12.16 -9.02
N LEU A 151 0.55 12.22 -9.67
CA LEU A 151 0.71 12.80 -10.99
C LEU A 151 0.36 11.84 -12.14
N LYS A 152 0.10 10.55 -11.86
CA LYS A 152 -0.34 9.62 -12.90
C LYS A 152 -1.75 10.01 -13.38
N PRO A 153 -2.01 10.04 -14.70
CA PRO A 153 -3.36 10.17 -15.22
C PRO A 153 -4.28 9.12 -14.58
N GLY A 154 -5.53 9.46 -14.28
CA GLY A 154 -6.51 8.51 -13.70
C GLY A 154 -6.32 8.20 -12.20
N ALA A 155 -5.36 8.83 -11.52
CA ALA A 155 -5.24 8.77 -10.06
C ALA A 155 -6.51 9.29 -9.37
N VAL A 156 -6.97 8.61 -8.33
CA VAL A 156 -8.19 8.97 -7.58
C VAL A 156 -7.97 8.92 -6.07
N GLY A 157 -8.88 9.56 -5.34
CA GLY A 157 -8.86 9.61 -3.88
C GLY A 157 -7.88 10.65 -3.35
N HIS A 158 -7.46 10.49 -2.10
CA HIS A 158 -6.54 11.44 -1.45
C HIS A 158 -5.60 10.74 -0.45
N GLY A 159 -4.41 11.30 -0.26
CA GLY A 159 -3.47 10.81 0.74
C GLY A 159 -3.70 11.46 2.11
N SER A 160 -3.33 10.73 3.16
CA SER A 160 -3.26 11.18 4.54
C SER A 160 -1.82 11.60 4.87
N PRO A 161 -1.58 12.86 5.24
CA PRO A 161 -0.27 13.31 5.71
C PRO A 161 0.23 12.52 6.93
N ALA A 162 -0.68 12.03 7.77
CA ALA A 162 -0.34 11.24 8.94
C ALA A 162 0.17 9.84 8.54
N GLU A 163 -0.42 9.20 7.53
CA GLU A 163 0.06 7.91 7.02
C GLU A 163 1.43 8.06 6.34
N LEU A 164 1.63 9.12 5.56
CA LEU A 164 2.93 9.44 4.93
C LEU A 164 4.04 9.73 5.95
N ALA A 165 3.69 10.24 7.14
CA ALA A 165 4.65 10.54 8.19
C ALA A 165 5.17 9.28 8.91
N VAL A 166 4.46 8.14 8.83
CA VAL A 166 4.81 6.92 9.58
C VAL A 166 6.20 6.42 9.20
N GLY A 167 6.52 6.28 7.91
CA GLY A 167 7.83 5.80 7.45
C GLY A 167 9.02 6.60 8.03
N PRO A 168 9.04 7.94 7.88
CA PRO A 168 10.04 8.80 8.51
C PRO A 168 10.08 8.71 10.04
N LEU A 169 8.91 8.65 10.70
CA LEU A 169 8.82 8.52 12.16
C LEU A 169 9.37 7.20 12.67
N VAL A 170 9.20 6.10 11.93
CA VAL A 170 9.78 4.79 12.25
C VAL A 170 11.30 4.81 12.17
N VAL A 171 11.86 5.47 11.16
CA VAL A 171 13.32 5.67 11.05
C VAL A 171 13.86 6.46 12.25
N LEU A 172 13.16 7.53 12.63
CA LEU A 172 13.52 8.33 13.81
C LEU A 172 13.45 7.52 15.10
N LEU A 173 12.34 6.80 15.31
CA LEU A 173 12.11 5.93 16.46
C LEU A 173 13.21 4.88 16.60
N ALA A 174 13.56 4.19 15.50
CA ALA A 174 14.60 3.17 15.48
C ALA A 174 15.98 3.74 15.84
N GLY A 175 16.33 4.92 15.32
CA GLY A 175 17.56 5.60 15.69
C GLY A 175 17.63 5.96 17.17
N VAL A 176 16.57 6.57 17.72
CA VAL A 176 16.48 6.92 19.14
C VAL A 176 16.51 5.68 20.04
N LEU A 177 15.82 4.61 19.65
CA LEU A 177 15.83 3.33 20.35
C LEU A 177 17.24 2.72 20.38
N GLY A 178 17.99 2.83 19.29
CA GLY A 178 19.40 2.41 19.21
C GLY A 178 20.28 3.16 20.20
N VAL A 179 20.08 4.47 20.33
CA VAL A 179 20.75 5.31 21.34
C VAL A 179 20.39 4.86 22.75
N LEU A 180 19.08 4.72 23.05
CA LEU A 180 18.60 4.30 24.36
C LEU A 180 19.18 2.95 24.76
N LEU A 181 19.12 1.96 23.87
CA LEU A 181 19.62 0.62 24.15
C LEU A 181 21.12 0.63 24.47
N ALA A 182 21.91 1.44 23.76
CA ALA A 182 23.34 1.60 24.04
C ALA A 182 23.62 2.24 25.41
N ARG A 183 22.70 3.06 25.93
CA ARG A 183 22.80 3.65 27.27
C ARG A 183 22.34 2.69 28.37
N LEU A 184 21.37 1.82 28.09
CA LEU A 184 20.87 0.83 29.05
C LEU A 184 21.81 -0.38 29.17
N ILE A 185 22.26 -0.91 28.04
CA ILE A 185 23.08 -2.12 27.98
C ILE A 185 24.34 -1.78 27.20
N PRO A 186 25.44 -1.37 27.87
CA PRO A 186 26.66 -0.92 27.22
C PRO A 186 27.52 -2.08 26.68
N VAL A 187 26.88 -3.03 25.99
CA VAL A 187 27.48 -4.24 25.42
C VAL A 187 27.35 -4.20 23.90
N GLY A 188 28.48 -4.31 23.18
CA GLY A 188 28.54 -4.08 21.73
C GLY A 188 27.75 -5.08 20.86
N PHE A 189 27.28 -6.18 21.42
CA PHE A 189 26.55 -7.24 20.72
C PHE A 189 25.04 -7.25 21.01
N VAL A 190 24.51 -6.29 21.78
CA VAL A 190 23.10 -6.34 22.22
C VAL A 190 22.08 -6.03 21.11
N ALA A 191 22.45 -5.23 20.11
CA ALA A 191 21.50 -4.76 19.09
C ALA A 191 20.95 -5.89 18.19
N PRO A 192 21.76 -6.77 17.57
CA PRO A 192 21.22 -7.87 16.76
C PRO A 192 20.26 -8.84 17.50
N PRO A 193 20.59 -9.38 18.69
CA PRO A 193 19.65 -10.24 19.43
C PRO A 193 18.41 -9.48 19.90
N PHE A 194 18.50 -8.17 20.16
CA PHE A 194 17.32 -7.36 20.45
C PHE A 194 16.36 -7.31 19.26
N VAL A 195 16.84 -7.11 18.03
CA VAL A 195 15.98 -7.14 16.82
C VAL A 195 15.29 -8.49 16.68
N ILE A 196 16.03 -9.59 16.82
CA ILE A 196 15.51 -10.95 16.71
C ILE A 196 14.46 -11.21 17.80
N GLY A 197 14.76 -10.83 19.05
CA GLY A 197 13.84 -10.96 20.17
C GLY A 197 12.58 -10.12 19.99
N ALA A 198 12.70 -8.87 19.55
CA ALA A 198 11.57 -7.98 19.30
C ALA A 198 10.67 -8.53 18.18
N TYR A 199 11.25 -9.06 17.11
CA TYR A 199 10.51 -9.73 16.04
C TYR A 199 9.75 -10.96 16.55
N ALA A 200 10.43 -11.85 17.30
CA ALA A 200 9.81 -13.03 17.89
C ALA A 200 8.67 -12.69 18.86
N VAL A 201 8.85 -11.67 19.70
CA VAL A 201 7.81 -11.15 20.60
C VAL A 201 6.64 -10.58 19.80
N THR A 202 6.90 -9.83 18.72
CA THR A 202 5.84 -9.27 17.87
C THR A 202 4.98 -10.38 17.26
N ILE A 203 5.61 -11.46 16.76
CA ILE A 203 4.89 -12.64 16.26
C ILE A 203 4.08 -13.31 17.37
N LEU A 204 4.69 -13.54 18.54
CA LEU A 204 4.03 -14.21 19.66
C LEU A 204 2.84 -13.41 20.20
N VAL A 205 2.99 -12.09 20.30
CA VAL A 205 1.92 -11.17 20.73
C VAL A 205 0.81 -11.15 19.68
N SER A 206 1.14 -11.06 18.39
CA SER A 206 0.14 -11.10 17.31
C SER A 206 -0.64 -12.42 17.33
N ALA A 207 0.04 -13.55 17.49
CA ALA A 207 -0.57 -14.87 17.56
C ALA A 207 -1.45 -15.04 18.83
N SER A 208 -0.97 -14.60 19.99
CA SER A 208 -1.71 -14.75 21.26
C SER A 208 -2.93 -13.85 21.35
N THR A 209 -2.90 -12.69 20.71
CA THR A 209 -4.00 -11.72 20.69
C THR A 209 -4.92 -11.89 19.49
N GLN A 210 -4.67 -12.89 18.64
CA GLN A 210 -5.39 -13.11 17.38
C GLN A 210 -5.45 -11.86 16.49
N GLY A 211 -4.40 -11.02 16.53
CA GLY A 211 -4.35 -9.77 15.79
C GLY A 211 -5.35 -8.72 16.27
N ALA A 212 -5.67 -8.69 17.57
CA ALA A 212 -6.57 -7.69 18.14
C ALA A 212 -6.20 -6.27 17.70
N HIS A 213 -7.18 -5.51 17.21
CA HIS A 213 -7.00 -4.19 16.59
C HIS A 213 -6.02 -3.28 17.35
N TRP A 214 -6.26 -3.08 18.65
CA TRP A 214 -5.44 -2.20 19.48
C TRP A 214 -3.96 -2.62 19.55
N VAL A 215 -3.66 -3.93 19.45
CA VAL A 215 -2.30 -4.48 19.48
C VAL A 215 -1.59 -4.19 18.16
N THR A 216 -2.28 -4.40 17.04
CA THR A 216 -1.75 -4.13 15.70
C THR A 216 -1.32 -2.67 15.57
N TRP A 217 -2.12 -1.74 16.08
CA TRP A 217 -1.80 -0.30 16.04
C TRP A 217 -0.64 0.13 16.95
N LEU A 218 -0.19 -0.71 17.90
CA LEU A 218 1.00 -0.42 18.71
C LEU A 218 2.31 -0.74 17.99
N GLY A 219 2.24 -1.49 16.88
CA GLY A 219 3.40 -1.78 16.03
C GLY A 219 4.01 -0.52 15.42
N PRO A 220 5.29 -0.54 14.99
CA PRO A 220 5.92 0.62 14.36
C PRO A 220 5.31 0.95 13.00
N VAL A 221 4.76 -0.05 12.29
CA VAL A 221 4.00 0.11 11.05
C VAL A 221 2.73 -0.70 11.15
N VAL A 222 1.69 -0.27 10.45
CA VAL A 222 0.41 -0.97 10.41
C VAL A 222 0.16 -1.43 8.99
N SER A 223 0.60 -2.66 8.71
CA SER A 223 0.33 -3.33 7.45
C SER A 223 -1.08 -3.89 7.47
N ASP A 224 -1.96 -3.27 6.71
CA ASP A 224 -3.22 -3.88 6.32
C ASP A 224 -3.13 -4.28 4.85
N ALA A 225 -2.65 -5.49 4.60
CA ALA A 225 -2.65 -6.07 3.26
C ALA A 225 -4.03 -6.68 2.99
N GLY A 226 -4.94 -5.93 2.38
CA GLY A 226 -6.28 -6.45 2.12
C GLY A 226 -7.16 -5.59 1.21
N ALA A 227 -7.96 -6.32 0.41
CA ALA A 227 -9.12 -5.93 -0.41
C ALA A 227 -8.91 -4.93 -1.55
N ASP A 228 -9.93 -4.83 -2.40
CA ASP A 228 -10.11 -3.73 -3.34
C ASP A 228 -10.04 -2.37 -2.60
N PRO A 229 -9.50 -1.30 -3.22
CA PRO A 229 -9.45 0.02 -2.59
C PRO A 229 -10.83 0.48 -2.12
N PHE A 230 -10.90 1.17 -0.99
CA PHE A 230 -12.16 1.74 -0.47
C PHE A 230 -12.14 3.28 -0.53
N PRO A 231 -13.32 3.93 -0.60
CA PRO A 231 -13.45 5.35 -0.27
C PRO A 231 -12.79 5.66 1.08
N SER A 232 -12.10 6.79 1.16
CA SER A 232 -11.25 7.13 2.29
C SER A 232 -12.02 7.17 3.63
N ASP A 233 -13.26 7.67 3.60
CA ASP A 233 -14.17 7.75 4.74
C ASP A 233 -14.58 6.37 5.29
N LEU A 234 -14.38 5.29 4.51
CA LEU A 234 -14.67 3.92 4.92
C LEU A 234 -13.45 3.19 5.48
N LEU A 235 -12.26 3.79 5.42
CA LEU A 235 -11.03 3.17 5.93
C LEU A 235 -11.05 3.03 7.44
N GLY A 236 -11.48 4.07 8.16
CA GLY A 236 -11.57 4.00 9.63
C GLY A 236 -10.22 3.95 10.35
N ARG A 237 -9.15 4.42 9.71
CA ARG A 237 -7.80 4.31 10.24
C ARG A 237 -7.44 5.50 11.15
N PRO A 238 -7.04 5.28 12.41
CA PRO A 238 -6.59 6.33 13.32
C PRO A 238 -5.15 6.82 13.04
N ALA A 239 -4.81 7.12 11.78
CA ALA A 239 -3.46 7.47 11.35
C ALA A 239 -2.83 8.64 12.13
N ALA A 240 -3.63 9.68 12.40
CA ALA A 240 -3.17 10.85 13.17
C ALA A 240 -2.82 10.48 14.63
N TRP A 241 -3.61 9.59 15.26
CA TRP A 241 -3.31 9.07 16.60
C TRP A 241 -2.07 8.20 16.60
N HIS A 242 -1.89 7.40 15.55
CA HIS A 242 -0.69 6.59 15.38
C HIS A 242 0.57 7.43 15.21
N ALA A 243 0.54 8.46 14.36
CA ALA A 243 1.63 9.41 14.21
C ALA A 243 1.94 10.12 15.55
N LEU A 244 0.90 10.53 16.30
CA LEU A 244 1.06 11.13 17.63
C LEU A 244 1.70 10.15 18.62
N TYR A 245 1.28 8.89 18.61
CA TYR A 245 1.88 7.80 19.41
C TYR A 245 3.36 7.64 19.09
N LEU A 246 3.75 7.57 17.81
CA LEU A 246 5.15 7.42 17.40
C LEU A 246 6.00 8.64 17.78
N ILE A 247 5.48 9.86 17.62
CA ILE A 247 6.14 11.11 18.03
C ILE A 247 6.35 11.12 19.55
N GLY A 248 5.29 10.85 20.31
CA GLY A 248 5.34 10.80 21.78
C GLY A 248 6.33 9.74 22.26
N LEU A 249 6.24 8.53 21.72
CA LEU A 249 7.10 7.40 22.10
C LEU A 249 8.57 7.72 21.82
N THR A 250 8.86 8.26 20.64
CA THR A 250 10.22 8.71 20.28
C THR A 250 10.72 9.77 21.27
N GLY A 251 9.90 10.77 21.59
CA GLY A 251 10.23 11.81 22.56
C GLY A 251 10.52 11.26 23.95
N LEU A 252 9.73 10.30 24.43
CA LEU A 252 9.93 9.61 25.71
C LEU A 252 11.24 8.85 25.76
N LEU A 253 11.53 8.03 24.73
CA LEU A 253 12.74 7.23 24.66
C LEU A 253 13.99 8.13 24.58
N LEU A 254 13.92 9.24 23.85
CA LEU A 254 14.98 10.24 23.82
C LEU A 254 15.19 10.88 25.19
N CYS A 255 14.11 11.29 25.87
CA CYS A 255 14.19 11.87 27.21
C CYS A 255 14.83 10.90 28.21
N LEU A 256 14.46 9.62 28.15
CA LEU A 256 15.03 8.56 28.97
C LEU A 256 16.53 8.38 28.67
N ALA A 257 16.94 8.32 27.40
CA ALA A 257 18.34 8.20 27.02
C ALA A 257 19.20 9.38 27.52
N VAL A 258 18.68 10.61 27.40
CA VAL A 258 19.32 11.84 27.90
C VAL A 258 19.43 11.81 29.43
N ARG A 259 18.37 11.35 30.12
CA ARG A 259 18.33 11.25 31.59
C ARG A 259 19.30 10.20 32.13
N LEU A 260 19.43 9.06 31.45
CA LEU A 260 20.43 8.03 31.74
C LEU A 260 21.86 8.53 31.52
N SER A 261 22.02 9.50 30.63
CA SER A 261 23.31 10.15 30.33
C SER A 261 23.61 11.36 31.22
N GLY A 262 22.83 11.58 32.30
CA GLY A 262 23.07 12.64 33.29
C GLY A 262 22.37 13.97 33.03
N GLY A 263 21.56 14.12 31.97
CA GLY A 263 20.80 15.34 31.72
C GLY A 263 19.65 15.49 32.74
N ARG A 264 19.60 16.61 33.49
CA ARG A 264 18.61 16.86 34.55
C ARG A 264 18.00 18.27 34.50
N THR A 265 17.61 18.74 33.33
CA THR A 265 17.03 20.08 33.16
C THR A 265 15.51 20.09 33.39
N ARG A 266 14.95 21.22 33.82
CA ARG A 266 13.49 21.41 33.92
C ARG A 266 12.80 21.23 32.57
N LEU A 267 13.45 21.69 31.50
CA LEU A 267 12.97 21.51 30.13
C LEU A 267 12.84 20.02 29.78
N LEU A 268 13.84 19.18 30.13
CA LEU A 268 13.78 17.74 29.89
C LEU A 268 12.58 17.08 30.61
N ALA A 269 12.31 17.49 31.85
CA ALA A 269 11.15 17.00 32.60
C ALA A 269 9.82 17.43 31.93
N ALA A 270 9.71 18.68 31.50
CA ALA A 270 8.53 19.18 30.79
C ALA A 270 8.30 18.44 29.46
N VAL A 271 9.36 18.26 28.66
CA VAL A 271 9.29 17.50 27.40
C VAL A 271 8.89 16.05 27.65
N ALA A 272 9.43 15.40 28.69
CA ALA A 272 9.05 14.04 29.06
C ALA A 272 7.56 13.92 29.43
N VAL A 273 7.00 14.90 30.16
CA VAL A 273 5.56 14.93 30.49
C VAL A 273 4.71 15.10 29.23
N VAL A 274 5.08 16.03 28.35
CA VAL A 274 4.36 16.23 27.07
C VAL A 274 4.43 14.98 26.19
N ALA A 275 5.61 14.35 26.10
CA ALA A 275 5.80 13.12 25.35
C ALA A 275 4.99 11.96 25.95
N ALA A 276 4.93 11.85 27.29
CA ALA A 276 4.10 10.86 27.99
C ALA A 276 2.62 11.06 27.68
N ALA A 277 2.14 12.31 27.73
CA ALA A 277 0.77 12.64 27.39
C ALA A 277 0.47 12.33 25.91
N ALA A 278 1.37 12.68 24.98
CA ALA A 278 1.21 12.38 23.56
C ALA A 278 1.17 10.87 23.29
N THR A 279 2.05 10.07 23.91
CA THR A 279 2.01 8.60 23.81
C THR A 279 0.71 8.05 24.38
N GLY A 280 0.30 8.48 25.58
CA GLY A 280 -0.92 8.00 26.23
C GLY A 280 -2.18 8.35 25.43
N LEU A 281 -2.27 9.58 24.91
CA LEU A 281 -3.37 10.03 24.05
C LEU A 281 -3.35 9.31 22.70
N GLY A 282 -2.18 9.10 22.10
CA GLY A 282 -2.02 8.33 20.87
C GLY A 282 -2.52 6.89 21.03
N VAL A 283 -2.08 6.21 22.08
CA VAL A 283 -2.56 4.86 22.43
C VAL A 283 -4.07 4.86 22.68
N ALA A 284 -4.58 5.79 23.51
CA ALA A 284 -6.00 5.85 23.82
C ALA A 284 -6.87 6.16 22.58
N GLY A 285 -6.38 7.00 21.67
CA GLY A 285 -7.10 7.40 20.45
C GLY A 285 -7.12 6.31 19.37
N GLN A 286 -6.10 5.47 19.29
CA GLN A 286 -6.02 4.38 18.31
C GLN A 286 -6.54 3.03 18.83
N SER A 287 -6.72 2.89 20.15
CA SER A 287 -7.15 1.61 20.76
C SER A 287 -8.58 1.20 20.42
N PRO A 288 -9.59 2.10 20.38
CA PRO A 288 -10.93 1.73 19.96
C PRO A 288 -10.92 1.13 18.56
N GLY A 289 -11.73 0.08 18.35
CA GLY A 289 -11.97 -0.46 17.02
C GLY A 289 -12.91 0.43 16.20
N ASP A 290 -13.50 -0.13 15.16
CA ASP A 290 -14.44 0.58 14.29
C ASP A 290 -15.58 1.22 15.10
N SER A 291 -15.82 2.51 14.87
CA SER A 291 -16.96 3.20 15.47
C SER A 291 -18.28 2.71 14.89
N ALA A 292 -19.37 2.78 15.67
CA ALA A 292 -20.70 2.42 15.18
C ALA A 292 -21.11 3.21 13.92
N ALA A 293 -20.69 4.48 13.83
CA ALA A 293 -20.91 5.32 12.66
C ALA A 293 -20.18 4.81 11.42
N LEU A 294 -18.93 4.38 11.57
CA LEU A 294 -18.13 3.78 10.50
C LEU A 294 -18.71 2.44 10.05
N THR A 295 -19.08 1.57 10.98
CA THR A 295 -19.76 0.30 10.66
C THR A 295 -21.05 0.56 9.89
N ALA A 296 -21.86 1.53 10.32
CA ALA A 296 -23.08 1.92 9.61
C ALA A 296 -22.78 2.50 8.21
N ALA A 297 -21.74 3.30 8.05
CA ALA A 297 -21.31 3.84 6.77
C ALA A 297 -20.86 2.74 5.80
N ARG A 298 -20.06 1.77 6.27
CA ARG A 298 -19.63 0.60 5.50
C ARG A 298 -20.81 -0.27 5.07
N VAL A 299 -21.76 -0.52 5.96
CA VAL A 299 -23.01 -1.23 5.64
C VAL A 299 -23.82 -0.45 4.60
N LYS A 300 -23.98 0.87 4.78
CA LYS A 300 -24.71 1.72 3.83
C LYS A 300 -24.08 1.70 2.44
N ALA A 301 -22.75 1.79 2.35
CA ALA A 301 -22.00 1.76 1.10
C ALA A 301 -22.07 0.40 0.40
N SER A 302 -22.10 -0.70 1.17
CA SER A 302 -22.13 -2.06 0.62
C SER A 302 -23.53 -2.50 0.19
N VAL A 303 -24.54 -2.20 1.01
CA VAL A 303 -25.93 -2.70 0.83
C VAL A 303 -26.81 -1.70 0.07
N THR A 304 -26.59 -0.40 0.25
CA THR A 304 -27.37 0.67 -0.41
C THR A 304 -26.49 1.73 -1.07
N PRO A 305 -25.57 1.34 -1.98
CA PRO A 305 -24.60 2.25 -2.60
C PRO A 305 -25.26 3.48 -3.27
N GLN A 306 -26.48 3.36 -3.80
CA GLN A 306 -27.24 4.49 -4.38
C GLN A 306 -27.38 5.69 -3.44
N LYS A 307 -27.33 5.49 -2.12
CA LYS A 307 -27.53 6.57 -1.14
C LYS A 307 -26.28 7.41 -0.89
N VAL A 308 -25.13 7.01 -1.43
CA VAL A 308 -23.82 7.64 -1.20
C VAL A 308 -23.02 7.83 -2.48
N GLN A 309 -23.62 7.52 -3.63
CA GLN A 309 -22.99 7.61 -4.94
C GLN A 309 -23.51 8.81 -5.72
N VAL A 310 -22.66 9.28 -6.63
CA VAL A 310 -23.02 10.26 -7.64
C VAL A 310 -23.22 9.50 -8.94
N CYS A 311 -24.37 9.70 -9.58
CA CYS A 311 -24.71 9.08 -10.85
C CYS A 311 -24.68 10.14 -11.96
N ILE A 312 -23.99 9.82 -13.06
CA ILE A 312 -23.84 10.68 -14.24
C ILE A 312 -24.34 9.90 -15.45
N GLU A 313 -25.10 10.55 -16.33
CA GLU A 313 -25.51 9.94 -17.60
C GLU A 313 -24.42 10.16 -18.66
N HIS A 314 -24.04 9.08 -19.34
CA HIS A 314 -23.23 9.15 -20.56
C HIS A 314 -23.98 8.38 -21.66
N GLY A 315 -24.31 9.09 -22.74
CA GLY A 315 -25.12 8.54 -23.82
C GLY A 315 -26.50 8.09 -23.33
N ARG A 316 -26.72 6.77 -23.28
CA ARG A 316 -28.01 6.14 -22.89
C ARG A 316 -27.97 5.44 -21.53
N SER A 317 -26.80 5.36 -20.92
CA SER A 317 -26.54 4.56 -19.73
C SER A 317 -26.19 5.48 -18.56
N THR A 318 -26.45 5.00 -17.35
CA THR A 318 -26.19 5.73 -16.11
C THR A 318 -25.00 5.12 -15.39
N TYR A 319 -24.07 5.97 -14.93
CA TYR A 319 -22.81 5.57 -14.30
C TYR A 319 -22.76 6.11 -12.88
N CYS A 320 -22.87 5.23 -11.90
CA CYS A 320 -22.89 5.56 -10.47
C CYS A 320 -21.56 5.19 -9.83
N ALA A 321 -20.85 6.18 -9.29
CA ALA A 321 -19.56 6.00 -8.62
C ALA A 321 -19.59 6.60 -7.21
N PHE A 322 -18.70 6.13 -6.34
CA PHE A 322 -18.37 6.90 -5.14
C PHE A 322 -17.72 8.24 -5.55
N PRO A 323 -17.88 9.32 -4.78
CA PRO A 323 -17.43 10.66 -5.17
C PRO A 323 -15.98 10.73 -5.66
N GLU A 324 -15.06 10.05 -4.97
CA GLU A 324 -13.63 9.98 -5.33
C GLU A 324 -13.37 9.32 -6.71
N TRP A 325 -14.27 8.46 -7.18
CA TRP A 325 -14.18 7.76 -8.47
C TRP A 325 -15.04 8.38 -9.58
N ALA A 326 -15.80 9.45 -9.31
CA ALA A 326 -16.72 10.04 -10.28
C ALA A 326 -16.04 10.42 -11.61
N GLY A 327 -14.77 10.83 -11.55
CA GLY A 327 -13.96 11.14 -12.73
C GLY A 327 -13.70 9.96 -13.68
N ARG A 328 -13.84 8.70 -13.23
CA ARG A 328 -13.62 7.50 -14.05
C ARG A 328 -14.86 7.07 -14.86
N THR A 329 -16.01 7.69 -14.63
CA THR A 329 -17.26 7.30 -15.30
C THR A 329 -17.20 7.42 -16.83
N ALA A 330 -16.42 8.36 -17.36
CA ALA A 330 -16.21 8.51 -18.80
C ALA A 330 -15.44 7.32 -19.40
N ASP A 331 -14.37 6.85 -18.75
CA ASP A 331 -13.60 5.68 -19.21
C ASP A 331 -14.47 4.42 -19.23
N TRP A 332 -15.36 4.27 -18.25
CA TRP A 332 -16.33 3.18 -18.18
C TRP A 332 -17.34 3.27 -19.33
N ALA A 333 -17.81 4.48 -19.62
CA ALA A 333 -18.76 4.73 -20.70
C ALA A 333 -18.17 4.35 -22.06
N ASP A 334 -16.93 4.73 -22.32
CA ASP A 334 -16.22 4.39 -23.56
C ASP A 334 -16.16 2.86 -23.80
N ILE A 335 -15.95 2.07 -22.74
CA ILE A 335 -15.93 0.60 -22.85
C ILE A 335 -17.33 0.05 -23.10
N VAL A 336 -18.33 0.53 -22.35
CA VAL A 336 -19.72 0.12 -22.51
C VAL A 336 -20.22 0.41 -23.93
N ASP A 337 -19.97 1.61 -24.44
CA ASP A 337 -20.38 2.04 -25.78
C ASP A 337 -19.74 1.16 -26.86
N ARG A 338 -18.46 0.83 -26.73
CA ARG A 338 -17.78 -0.10 -27.65
C ARG A 338 -18.45 -1.47 -27.66
N ILE A 339 -18.79 -2.03 -26.50
CA ILE A 339 -19.42 -3.34 -26.39
C ILE A 339 -20.86 -3.32 -26.92
N GLN A 340 -21.66 -2.32 -26.52
CA GLN A 340 -23.04 -2.16 -26.98
C GLN A 340 -23.11 -1.98 -28.51
N SER A 341 -22.17 -1.24 -29.11
CA SER A 341 -22.12 -1.07 -30.57
C SER A 341 -21.96 -2.40 -31.35
N ARG A 342 -21.45 -3.44 -30.69
CA ARG A 342 -21.20 -4.78 -31.26
C ARG A 342 -22.32 -5.77 -30.95
N ALA A 343 -23.09 -5.53 -29.90
CA ALA A 343 -24.24 -6.35 -29.57
C ALA A 343 -25.32 -6.30 -30.66
N GLY A 344 -26.08 -7.39 -30.78
CA GLY A 344 -27.22 -7.51 -31.68
C GLY A 344 -28.56 -7.30 -30.98
N GLY A 345 -29.64 -7.30 -31.76
CA GLY A 345 -31.00 -7.16 -31.22
C GLY A 345 -31.21 -5.89 -30.37
N SER A 346 -32.01 -6.01 -29.31
CA SER A 346 -32.25 -4.92 -28.35
C SER A 346 -31.04 -4.64 -27.45
N ALA A 347 -30.09 -5.56 -27.32
CA ALA A 347 -28.95 -5.42 -26.41
C ALA A 347 -28.00 -4.27 -26.79
N GLY A 348 -27.83 -3.99 -28.10
CA GLY A 348 -27.09 -2.79 -28.54
C GLY A 348 -27.83 -1.47 -28.24
N GLY A 349 -29.11 -1.57 -27.88
CA GLY A 349 -29.99 -0.48 -27.51
C GLY A 349 -30.13 -0.24 -26.00
N GLU A 350 -29.70 -1.20 -25.18
CA GLU A 350 -30.07 -1.32 -23.77
C GLU A 350 -29.60 -0.13 -22.92
N ARG A 351 -30.41 0.27 -21.94
CA ARG A 351 -30.02 1.31 -20.97
C ARG A 351 -29.40 0.62 -19.76
N LEU A 352 -28.08 0.65 -19.67
CA LEU A 352 -27.37 0.01 -18.56
C LEU A 352 -27.23 0.98 -17.39
N THR A 353 -27.25 0.44 -16.17
CA THR A 353 -26.78 1.15 -14.97
C THR A 353 -25.45 0.53 -14.55
N VAL A 354 -24.36 1.18 -14.92
CA VAL A 354 -23.03 0.82 -14.41
C VAL A 354 -22.91 1.38 -13.01
N ARG A 355 -22.66 0.52 -12.04
CA ARG A 355 -22.60 0.88 -10.64
C ARG A 355 -21.35 0.36 -9.99
N GLN A 356 -20.58 1.27 -9.41
CA GLN A 356 -19.48 0.89 -8.55
C GLN A 356 -20.02 0.17 -7.31
N ARG A 357 -19.48 -0.98 -6.95
CA ARG A 357 -19.90 -1.70 -5.75
C ARG A 357 -18.68 -2.21 -5.00
N ILE A 358 -18.83 -2.29 -3.68
CA ILE A 358 -17.83 -2.75 -2.74
C ILE A 358 -18.54 -3.58 -1.66
N ASP A 359 -17.83 -4.47 -1.00
CA ASP A 359 -18.29 -5.08 0.25
C ASP A 359 -17.32 -4.74 1.40
N ALA A 360 -17.68 -3.68 2.14
CA ALA A 360 -16.91 -3.20 3.27
C ALA A 360 -17.44 -3.73 4.62
N ARG A 361 -18.44 -4.62 4.63
CA ARG A 361 -19.12 -5.06 5.87
C ARG A 361 -18.19 -5.79 6.84
N TYR A 362 -17.14 -6.43 6.31
CA TYR A 362 -16.20 -7.26 7.05
C TYR A 362 -14.83 -6.60 7.26
N GLY A 363 -14.73 -5.29 7.00
CA GLY A 363 -13.51 -4.51 7.19
C GLY A 363 -12.50 -4.62 6.05
N LEU A 364 -11.34 -3.97 6.22
CA LEU A 364 -10.33 -3.79 5.16
C LEU A 364 -9.57 -5.07 4.78
N GLN A 365 -9.60 -6.08 5.64
CA GLN A 365 -8.91 -7.35 5.43
C GLN A 365 -9.75 -8.38 4.66
N SER A 366 -11.02 -8.07 4.38
CA SER A 366 -11.93 -9.03 3.77
C SER A 366 -11.89 -8.97 2.25
N ASP A 367 -11.63 -10.11 1.63
CA ASP A 367 -11.78 -10.31 0.18
C ASP A 367 -13.20 -10.80 -0.16
N ALA A 368 -14.20 -10.08 0.34
CA ALA A 368 -15.60 -10.45 0.13
C ALA A 368 -16.00 -10.19 -1.33
N LEU A 369 -16.33 -11.26 -2.04
CA LEU A 369 -16.89 -11.17 -3.39
C LEU A 369 -18.18 -10.36 -3.38
N VAL A 370 -18.24 -9.35 -4.24
CA VAL A 370 -19.47 -8.57 -4.44
C VAL A 370 -20.53 -9.48 -5.03
N THR A 371 -21.63 -9.69 -4.31
CA THR A 371 -22.71 -10.57 -4.78
C THR A 371 -23.30 -10.07 -6.11
N PRO A 372 -23.42 -10.94 -7.14
CA PRO A 372 -24.05 -10.57 -8.42
C PRO A 372 -25.46 -10.02 -8.23
N SER A 373 -25.79 -8.94 -8.95
CA SER A 373 -27.13 -8.37 -9.00
C SER A 373 -28.04 -9.19 -9.91
N GLY A 374 -29.22 -9.57 -9.41
CA GLY A 374 -30.31 -10.11 -10.24
C GLY A 374 -31.20 -9.02 -10.85
N THR A 375 -30.85 -7.74 -10.70
CA THR A 375 -31.61 -6.64 -11.30
C THR A 375 -31.18 -6.50 -12.77
N PRO A 376 -32.12 -6.56 -13.73
CA PRO A 376 -31.79 -6.44 -15.15
C PRO A 376 -31.03 -5.14 -15.48
N GLY A 377 -30.04 -5.23 -16.37
CA GLY A 377 -29.30 -4.09 -16.88
C GLY A 377 -28.35 -3.39 -15.88
N ILE A 378 -28.20 -3.90 -14.65
CA ILE A 378 -27.16 -3.42 -13.72
C ILE A 378 -25.84 -4.13 -14.02
N VAL A 379 -24.77 -3.35 -14.18
CA VAL A 379 -23.40 -3.86 -14.31
C VAL A 379 -22.55 -3.31 -13.18
N THR A 380 -21.82 -4.17 -12.49
CA THR A 380 -20.91 -3.81 -11.41
C THR A 380 -19.55 -3.43 -11.95
N VAL A 381 -18.96 -2.39 -11.38
CA VAL A 381 -17.55 -2.06 -11.54
C VAL A 381 -16.87 -2.01 -10.16
N GLY A 382 -15.62 -2.45 -10.10
CA GLY A 382 -14.81 -2.38 -8.88
C GLY A 382 -14.27 -0.98 -8.60
N THR A 383 -13.40 -0.88 -7.60
CA THR A 383 -12.65 0.36 -7.28
C THR A 383 -11.25 0.38 -7.91
N ARG A 384 -10.72 -0.80 -8.22
CA ARG A 384 -9.53 -0.99 -9.07
C ARG A 384 -9.84 -0.65 -10.53
N TRP A 385 -8.87 -0.09 -11.26
CA TRP A 385 -9.07 0.31 -12.65
C TRP A 385 -7.79 0.32 -13.49
N GLY A 386 -7.96 0.14 -14.80
CA GLY A 386 -6.88 0.10 -15.80
C GLY A 386 -6.22 -1.27 -15.89
N GLY A 387 -5.28 -1.45 -16.82
CA GLY A 387 -4.63 -2.75 -17.05
C GLY A 387 -5.65 -3.88 -17.23
N ASN A 388 -5.46 -5.01 -16.52
CA ASN A 388 -6.30 -6.20 -16.62
C ASN A 388 -7.73 -6.00 -16.06
N ARG A 389 -8.00 -4.92 -15.29
CA ARG A 389 -9.38 -4.59 -14.87
C ARG A 389 -10.25 -4.10 -16.02
N THR A 390 -9.65 -3.58 -17.09
CA THR A 390 -10.38 -3.13 -18.27
C THR A 390 -11.09 -4.28 -18.98
N PRO A 391 -10.41 -5.37 -19.38
CA PRO A 391 -11.07 -6.52 -19.99
C PRO A 391 -11.94 -7.30 -18.98
N GLU A 392 -11.60 -7.32 -17.69
CA GLU A 392 -12.48 -7.88 -16.64
C GLU A 392 -13.83 -7.15 -16.59
N PHE A 393 -13.83 -5.82 -16.56
CA PHE A 393 -15.05 -5.02 -16.60
C PHE A 393 -15.82 -5.24 -17.92
N ALA A 394 -15.11 -5.35 -19.05
CA ALA A 394 -15.72 -5.66 -20.33
C ALA A 394 -16.46 -7.02 -20.31
N VAL A 395 -15.91 -8.04 -19.65
CA VAL A 395 -16.58 -9.33 -19.44
C VAL A 395 -17.87 -9.14 -18.64
N GLY A 396 -17.86 -8.33 -17.58
CA GLY A 396 -19.06 -7.99 -16.81
C GLY A 396 -20.17 -7.33 -17.66
N VAL A 397 -19.82 -6.33 -18.46
CA VAL A 397 -20.78 -5.65 -19.37
C VAL A 397 -21.34 -6.63 -20.40
N ALA A 398 -20.48 -7.38 -21.08
CA ALA A 398 -20.90 -8.35 -22.09
C ALA A 398 -21.81 -9.44 -21.49
N SER A 399 -21.50 -9.87 -20.27
CA SER A 399 -22.28 -10.87 -19.54
C SER A 399 -23.71 -10.42 -19.29
N VAL A 400 -23.91 -9.18 -18.84
CA VAL A 400 -25.25 -8.61 -18.61
C VAL A 400 -26.00 -8.41 -19.92
N LEU A 401 -25.32 -7.99 -21.00
CA LEU A 401 -25.97 -7.86 -22.31
C LEU A 401 -26.44 -9.21 -22.90
N VAL A 402 -25.70 -10.29 -22.64
CA VAL A 402 -26.01 -11.63 -23.16
C VAL A 402 -27.00 -12.37 -22.27
N ALA A 403 -26.85 -12.30 -20.94
CA ALA A 403 -27.65 -13.06 -19.99
C ALA A 403 -28.81 -12.27 -19.36
N GLY A 404 -28.82 -10.93 -19.48
CA GLY A 404 -29.83 -10.01 -18.95
C GLY A 404 -29.44 -9.37 -17.61
N ASP A 405 -28.79 -10.12 -16.73
CA ASP A 405 -28.35 -9.69 -15.40
C ASP A 405 -27.10 -10.47 -14.94
N GLU A 406 -26.44 -9.99 -13.88
CA GLU A 406 -25.18 -10.57 -13.40
C GLU A 406 -25.36 -11.95 -12.78
N LYS A 407 -26.50 -12.20 -12.12
CA LYS A 407 -26.79 -13.49 -11.49
C LYS A 407 -26.98 -14.58 -12.54
N SER A 408 -27.82 -14.31 -13.54
CA SER A 408 -28.05 -15.19 -14.68
C SER A 408 -26.79 -15.45 -15.51
N ALA A 409 -25.87 -14.48 -15.55
CA ALA A 409 -24.56 -14.67 -16.17
C ALA A 409 -23.64 -15.59 -15.37
N GLY A 410 -23.58 -15.43 -14.04
CA GLY A 410 -22.76 -16.28 -13.17
C GLY A 410 -23.18 -17.76 -13.18
N GLU A 411 -24.44 -18.04 -13.48
CA GLU A 411 -24.99 -19.39 -13.62
C GLU A 411 -24.80 -19.98 -15.03
N ALA A 412 -24.26 -19.21 -15.99
CA ALA A 412 -24.15 -19.62 -17.38
C ALA A 412 -22.95 -20.56 -17.62
N CYS A 413 -23.22 -21.86 -17.72
CA CYS A 413 -22.25 -22.86 -18.20
C CYS A 413 -22.47 -23.23 -19.70
N ASP A 414 -23.31 -22.47 -20.40
CA ASP A 414 -23.74 -22.76 -21.77
C ASP A 414 -22.97 -21.93 -22.82
N ALA A 415 -23.40 -21.99 -24.08
CA ALA A 415 -22.69 -21.34 -25.17
C ALA A 415 -22.69 -19.80 -25.12
N ARG A 416 -23.50 -19.18 -24.26
CA ARG A 416 -23.47 -17.73 -23.99
C ARG A 416 -22.08 -17.26 -23.59
N MET A 417 -21.28 -18.11 -22.94
CA MET A 417 -19.88 -17.82 -22.59
C MET A 417 -19.04 -17.42 -23.81
N VAL A 418 -19.24 -18.07 -24.97
CA VAL A 418 -18.51 -17.73 -26.21
C VAL A 418 -18.89 -16.34 -26.70
N THR A 419 -20.19 -16.04 -26.71
CA THR A 419 -20.72 -14.73 -27.11
C THR A 419 -20.22 -13.63 -26.19
N THR A 420 -20.27 -13.85 -24.87
CA THR A 420 -19.75 -12.94 -23.84
C THR A 420 -18.27 -12.63 -24.05
N MET A 421 -17.43 -13.65 -24.16
CA MET A 421 -15.98 -13.45 -24.32
C MET A 421 -15.64 -12.76 -25.63
N TRP A 422 -16.30 -13.13 -26.73
CA TRP A 422 -16.06 -12.45 -28.00
C TRP A 422 -16.46 -10.97 -27.94
N LEU A 423 -17.60 -10.62 -27.34
CA LEU A 423 -18.02 -9.23 -27.17
C LEU A 423 -17.03 -8.42 -26.31
N ALA A 424 -16.62 -8.98 -25.18
CA ALA A 424 -15.71 -8.32 -24.23
C ALA A 424 -14.32 -8.07 -24.83
N LEU A 425 -13.77 -9.07 -25.53
CA LEU A 425 -12.38 -9.08 -25.97
C LEU A 425 -12.17 -8.55 -27.38
N SER A 426 -13.14 -8.68 -28.29
CA SER A 426 -12.98 -8.28 -29.70
C SER A 426 -12.83 -6.78 -29.92
N THR A 427 -13.08 -5.98 -28.90
CA THR A 427 -12.93 -4.51 -28.91
C THR A 427 -11.65 -4.03 -28.22
N GLN A 428 -10.85 -4.96 -27.67
CA GLN A 428 -9.59 -4.65 -27.02
C GLN A 428 -8.47 -4.44 -28.05
N PRO A 429 -7.44 -3.63 -27.73
CA PRO A 429 -6.29 -3.41 -28.62
C PRO A 429 -5.54 -4.69 -28.99
N ASP A 430 -5.34 -5.58 -28.01
CA ASP A 430 -4.81 -6.93 -28.20
C ASP A 430 -5.78 -7.96 -27.58
N PRO A 431 -6.73 -8.50 -28.38
CA PRO A 431 -7.73 -9.44 -27.88
C PRO A 431 -7.14 -10.75 -27.36
N MET A 432 -6.00 -11.19 -27.90
CA MET A 432 -5.37 -12.46 -27.52
C MET A 432 -4.59 -12.33 -26.21
N GLN A 433 -3.92 -11.20 -26.00
CA GLN A 433 -3.33 -10.88 -24.70
C GLN A 433 -4.43 -10.66 -23.66
N SER A 434 -5.47 -9.90 -24.00
CA SER A 434 -6.62 -9.68 -23.11
C SER A 434 -7.31 -10.98 -22.69
N LEU A 435 -7.35 -12.00 -23.58
CA LEU A 435 -7.85 -13.33 -23.25
C LEU A 435 -7.00 -14.03 -22.18
N ARG A 436 -5.66 -13.87 -22.22
CA ARG A 436 -4.77 -14.39 -21.18
C ARG A 436 -5.00 -13.64 -19.87
N ASP A 437 -5.02 -12.32 -19.94
CA ASP A 437 -5.08 -11.43 -18.78
C ASP A 437 -6.35 -11.60 -17.93
N VAL A 438 -7.47 -11.99 -18.56
CA VAL A 438 -8.74 -12.25 -17.83
C VAL A 438 -8.88 -13.68 -17.35
N ARG A 439 -7.96 -14.59 -17.67
CA ARG A 439 -8.02 -15.98 -17.22
C ARG A 439 -7.08 -16.20 -16.06
N LEU A 440 -7.54 -16.94 -15.05
CA LEU A 440 -6.72 -17.26 -13.87
C LEU A 440 -5.46 -18.09 -14.17
N ASP A 441 -5.40 -18.74 -15.33
CA ASP A 441 -4.29 -19.59 -15.75
C ASP A 441 -3.33 -18.91 -16.74
N ASP A 442 -3.56 -17.63 -17.06
CA ASP A 442 -2.81 -16.84 -18.05
C ASP A 442 -2.66 -17.53 -19.43
N SER A 443 -3.54 -18.50 -19.73
CA SER A 443 -3.47 -19.37 -20.91
C SER A 443 -4.45 -18.92 -21.99
N THR A 444 -4.24 -19.43 -23.21
CA THR A 444 -5.18 -19.30 -24.34
C THR A 444 -5.79 -20.64 -24.75
N LYS A 445 -5.61 -21.66 -23.91
CA LYS A 445 -5.95 -23.07 -24.18
C LYS A 445 -6.46 -23.74 -22.90
N GLY A 446 -7.23 -24.82 -23.06
CA GLY A 446 -7.80 -25.54 -21.92
C GLY A 446 -8.95 -24.79 -21.26
N SER A 447 -9.55 -25.38 -20.25
CA SER A 447 -10.58 -24.74 -19.44
C SER A 447 -9.97 -23.87 -18.35
N ALA A 448 -10.64 -22.77 -18.01
CA ALA A 448 -10.24 -21.88 -16.92
C ALA A 448 -11.41 -21.06 -16.39
N TYR A 449 -11.21 -20.52 -15.20
CA TYR A 449 -12.04 -19.43 -14.70
C TYR A 449 -11.60 -18.11 -15.33
N VAL A 450 -12.59 -17.32 -15.73
CA VAL A 450 -12.47 -15.98 -16.26
C VAL A 450 -12.86 -15.00 -15.17
N LEU A 451 -12.03 -13.98 -14.98
CA LEU A 451 -12.27 -12.86 -14.07
C LEU A 451 -13.47 -12.02 -14.55
N ALA A 452 -14.33 -11.67 -13.61
CA ALA A 452 -15.42 -10.71 -13.80
C ALA A 452 -15.76 -10.03 -12.46
N PRO A 453 -16.38 -8.83 -12.48
CA PRO A 453 -16.45 -7.96 -11.30
C PRO A 453 -17.20 -8.51 -10.07
N THR A 454 -18.12 -9.46 -10.22
CA THR A 454 -18.98 -9.98 -9.13
C THR A 454 -18.85 -11.48 -8.89
N GLY A 455 -18.03 -12.17 -9.66
CA GLY A 455 -17.87 -13.62 -9.60
C GLY A 455 -17.24 -14.14 -10.88
N SER A 456 -16.36 -15.12 -10.74
CA SER A 456 -15.70 -15.71 -11.90
C SER A 456 -16.68 -16.50 -12.77
N LEU A 457 -16.46 -16.47 -14.08
CA LEU A 457 -17.18 -17.29 -15.04
C LEU A 457 -16.33 -18.50 -15.42
N TYR A 458 -16.93 -19.64 -15.70
CA TYR A 458 -16.18 -20.82 -16.13
C TYR A 458 -16.23 -20.98 -17.64
N MET A 459 -15.07 -21.10 -18.29
CA MET A 459 -14.96 -21.35 -19.72
C MET A 459 -14.32 -22.71 -19.98
N THR A 460 -15.01 -23.57 -20.73
CA THR A 460 -14.52 -24.90 -21.10
C THR A 460 -13.40 -24.83 -22.15
N ALA A 461 -12.67 -25.93 -22.34
CA ALA A 461 -11.63 -26.02 -23.37
C ALA A 461 -12.18 -25.84 -24.79
N GLN A 462 -13.40 -26.36 -25.05
CA GLN A 462 -14.07 -26.19 -26.33
C GLN A 462 -14.46 -24.72 -26.56
N GLN A 463 -15.08 -24.07 -25.56
CA GLN A 463 -15.45 -22.66 -25.64
C GLN A 463 -14.21 -21.77 -25.84
N THR A 464 -13.12 -22.05 -25.11
CA THR A 464 -11.82 -21.37 -25.28
C THR A 464 -11.32 -21.46 -26.70
N THR A 465 -11.36 -22.65 -27.29
CA THR A 465 -10.93 -22.87 -28.67
C THR A 465 -11.77 -22.04 -29.63
N VAL A 466 -13.10 -22.06 -29.48
CA VAL A 466 -14.00 -21.26 -30.33
C VAL A 466 -13.70 -19.77 -30.19
N VAL A 467 -13.58 -19.24 -28.97
CA VAL A 467 -13.26 -17.83 -28.72
C VAL A 467 -11.93 -17.46 -29.38
N ARG A 468 -10.88 -18.25 -29.21
CA ARG A 468 -9.57 -18.01 -29.83
C ARG A 468 -9.66 -17.93 -31.36
N GLU A 469 -10.36 -18.87 -31.99
CA GLU A 469 -10.56 -18.86 -33.45
C GLU A 469 -11.39 -17.65 -33.92
N LEU A 470 -12.35 -17.18 -33.12
CA LEU A 470 -13.11 -15.96 -33.42
C LEU A 470 -12.26 -14.70 -33.31
N LEU A 471 -11.40 -14.61 -32.30
CA LEU A 471 -10.50 -13.47 -32.09
C LEU A 471 -9.41 -13.38 -33.16
N ALA A 472 -9.06 -14.50 -33.81
CA ALA A 472 -8.12 -14.53 -34.94
C ALA A 472 -8.76 -14.10 -36.29
N LYS A 473 -10.09 -14.05 -36.38
CA LYS A 473 -10.81 -13.67 -37.62
C LYS A 473 -10.97 -12.15 -37.74
N PRO A 474 -11.13 -11.62 -38.97
CA PRO A 474 -11.41 -10.19 -39.17
C PRO A 474 -12.67 -9.75 -38.42
N HIS A 475 -12.53 -8.77 -37.53
CA HIS A 475 -13.57 -8.35 -36.58
C HIS A 475 -14.93 -8.05 -37.23
N TYR A 476 -14.96 -7.37 -38.37
CA TYR A 476 -16.20 -7.00 -39.05
C TYR A 476 -17.00 -8.21 -39.54
N SER A 477 -16.31 -9.28 -39.94
CA SER A 477 -16.97 -10.51 -40.43
C SER A 477 -17.70 -11.26 -39.33
N VAL A 478 -17.15 -11.28 -38.10
CA VAL A 478 -17.78 -11.93 -36.95
C VAL A 478 -18.90 -11.05 -36.39
N ALA A 479 -18.69 -9.73 -36.31
CA ALA A 479 -19.69 -8.80 -35.79
C ALA A 479 -21.01 -8.83 -36.59
N ALA A 480 -20.94 -8.92 -37.92
CA ALA A 480 -22.14 -9.04 -38.75
C ALA A 480 -22.95 -10.31 -38.41
N LYS A 481 -22.26 -11.45 -38.22
CA LYS A 481 -22.89 -12.72 -37.85
C LYS A 481 -23.47 -12.70 -36.44
N VAL A 482 -22.75 -12.10 -35.49
CA VAL A 482 -23.24 -11.94 -34.11
C VAL A 482 -24.53 -11.15 -34.08
N LYS A 483 -24.60 -10.04 -34.84
CA LYS A 483 -25.82 -9.24 -34.96
C LYS A 483 -26.97 -10.01 -35.63
N ALA A 484 -26.68 -10.76 -36.70
CA ALA A 484 -27.68 -11.53 -37.43
C ALA A 484 -28.27 -12.69 -36.60
N HIS A 485 -27.49 -13.32 -35.74
CA HIS A 485 -27.88 -14.51 -34.98
C HIS A 485 -28.05 -14.26 -33.48
N TRP A 486 -28.22 -13.01 -33.05
CA TRP A 486 -28.22 -12.61 -31.64
C TRP A 486 -29.15 -13.43 -30.74
N THR A 487 -30.40 -13.64 -31.16
CA THR A 487 -31.39 -14.39 -30.38
C THR A 487 -30.96 -15.83 -30.10
N GLU A 488 -30.27 -16.46 -31.06
CA GLU A 488 -29.75 -17.82 -30.88
C GLU A 488 -28.46 -17.80 -30.05
N LEU A 489 -27.57 -16.83 -30.24
CA LEU A 489 -26.31 -16.68 -29.52
C LEU A 489 -26.46 -16.29 -28.04
N ALA A 490 -27.55 -15.61 -27.68
CA ALA A 490 -27.90 -15.22 -26.32
C ALA A 490 -28.85 -16.21 -25.62
N SER A 491 -29.25 -17.30 -26.30
CA SER A 491 -30.14 -18.29 -25.72
C SER A 491 -29.37 -19.31 -24.87
N PRO A 492 -29.81 -19.61 -23.63
CA PRO A 492 -29.21 -20.65 -22.81
C PRO A 492 -29.40 -22.08 -23.38
N LYS A 493 -30.27 -22.24 -24.38
CA LYS A 493 -30.56 -23.53 -25.03
C LYS A 493 -29.60 -23.84 -26.18
N THR A 494 -28.78 -22.89 -26.59
CA THR A 494 -27.91 -23.05 -27.75
C THR A 494 -26.62 -23.76 -27.34
N PRO A 495 -26.25 -24.89 -27.97
CA PRO A 495 -25.01 -25.58 -27.66
C PRO A 495 -23.79 -24.89 -28.30
N THR A 496 -22.60 -25.08 -27.71
CA THR A 496 -21.34 -24.46 -28.18
C THR A 496 -21.03 -24.80 -29.64
N THR A 497 -21.37 -26.02 -30.08
CA THR A 497 -21.22 -26.45 -31.48
C THR A 497 -22.06 -25.63 -32.45
N ARG A 498 -23.29 -25.29 -32.06
CA ARG A 498 -24.18 -24.44 -32.85
C ARG A 498 -23.67 -23.01 -32.92
N VAL A 499 -23.16 -22.45 -31.81
CA VAL A 499 -22.51 -21.14 -31.82
C VAL A 499 -21.30 -21.11 -32.76
N ALA A 500 -20.45 -22.14 -32.72
CA ALA A 500 -19.31 -22.25 -33.63
C ALA A 500 -19.75 -22.30 -35.10
N GLU A 501 -20.80 -23.04 -35.42
CA GLU A 501 -21.39 -23.11 -36.77
C GLU A 501 -21.89 -21.74 -37.24
N LEU A 502 -22.73 -21.07 -36.43
CA LEU A 502 -23.31 -19.75 -36.74
C LEU A 502 -22.23 -18.69 -36.99
N LEU A 503 -21.11 -18.76 -36.26
CA LEU A 503 -20.02 -17.81 -36.38
C LEU A 503 -18.95 -18.23 -37.41
N GLY A 504 -19.05 -19.43 -37.97
CA GLY A 504 -18.14 -19.96 -38.99
C GLY A 504 -16.76 -20.35 -38.45
N VAL A 505 -16.74 -21.02 -37.30
CA VAL A 505 -15.57 -21.65 -36.70
C VAL A 505 -15.62 -23.16 -36.96
N PRO A 506 -14.55 -23.77 -37.51
CA PRO A 506 -14.49 -25.22 -37.70
C PRO A 506 -14.56 -25.94 -36.35
N VAL A 507 -15.51 -26.87 -36.19
CA VAL A 507 -15.60 -27.69 -34.99
C VAL A 507 -14.67 -28.90 -35.17
N GLY A 508 -13.48 -28.85 -34.57
CA GLY A 508 -12.57 -30.01 -34.51
C GLY A 508 -13.25 -31.18 -33.79
N GLY A 509 -13.16 -32.38 -34.35
CA GLY A 509 -14.02 -33.52 -34.06
C GLY A 509 -14.00 -34.07 -32.62
N LYS A 510 -15.13 -34.69 -32.26
CA LYS A 510 -15.40 -35.62 -31.14
C LYS A 510 -14.62 -35.35 -29.85
N GLY A 511 -15.26 -34.62 -28.93
CA GLY A 511 -14.85 -34.61 -27.52
C GLY A 511 -14.72 -36.04 -27.00
N THR A 512 -13.53 -36.38 -26.52
CA THR A 512 -13.30 -37.65 -25.83
C THR A 512 -13.93 -37.57 -24.44
N PRO A 513 -14.47 -38.66 -23.85
CA PRO A 513 -15.07 -38.64 -22.51
C PRO A 513 -14.13 -38.15 -21.40
N ALA A 514 -12.83 -38.03 -21.65
CA ALA A 514 -11.86 -37.43 -20.74
C ALA A 514 -11.98 -35.89 -20.60
N ASP A 515 -12.72 -35.21 -21.49
CA ASP A 515 -13.07 -33.79 -21.37
C ASP A 515 -14.31 -33.56 -20.47
N SER A 516 -14.89 -34.63 -19.89
CA SER A 516 -15.88 -34.54 -18.82
C SER A 516 -15.26 -34.28 -17.44
N GLY A 517 -14.03 -33.75 -17.42
CA GLY A 517 -13.31 -33.33 -16.23
C GLY A 517 -14.27 -32.63 -15.27
N SER A 518 -14.35 -33.21 -14.07
CA SER A 518 -15.21 -32.91 -12.93
C SER A 518 -15.01 -31.51 -12.34
N GLY A 519 -14.90 -30.48 -13.19
CA GLY A 519 -15.09 -29.09 -12.82
C GLY A 519 -16.60 -28.85 -12.74
N SER A 520 -17.12 -28.92 -11.52
CA SER A 520 -18.52 -28.71 -11.16
C SER A 520 -19.17 -27.50 -11.86
N CYS A 521 -19.83 -27.73 -12.99
CA CYS A 521 -21.08 -27.06 -13.33
C CYS A 521 -22.23 -28.02 -12.96
N VAL A 522 -22.37 -28.33 -11.67
CA VAL A 522 -23.57 -29.01 -11.17
C VAL A 522 -24.64 -27.93 -11.06
N ARG A 523 -25.75 -28.08 -11.80
CA ARG A 523 -26.94 -27.23 -11.66
C ARG A 523 -27.53 -27.33 -10.27
#